data_AF-A0A1G1VQC8-F1
#
_entry.id   AF-A0A1G1VQC8-F1
#
_cell.length_a   1.000
_cell.length_b   1.000
_cell.length_c   1.000
_cell.angle_alpha   90.00
_cell.angle_beta   90.00
_cell.angle_gamma   90.00
#
_symmetry.space_group_name_H-M   'P 1'
#
loop_
_entity.id
_entity.type
_entity.pdbx_description
1 polymer ?
#
loop_
_entity_poly.entity_id
_entity_poly.type
_entity_poly.pdbx_seq_one_letter_code
_entity_poly.pdbx_strand_id
1 'polypeptide(L)'
;MKILLVTPAHPHLTLWQPQNLWRRALINLGHSVNIFRLTDNKWLNRFKLHRLINSWEPQQIFFSAGKDIILPIKHTVFFSGVPYRMLSRSETVTGLQAKLVVANDPAHAKSWLKRGAKQAICLPISAIDPKLHRPTPPLPRYQADVVFIGGLSLERQKLFQKLMKSKINLKLYGTLPDGFLAPSLKSIYAGPVWGKTITQIYSSCSIALNPVPPHMPTGGNLRTFEIPACGAFQLASRTNPNWFVSSREIVIYQHAPDLIAKIDYYLHHPQARRKIAQAGYKRVHHDHTYKKRFKLLLQLLAALPPHS
;
A
#
# COMPACT_ATOMS: atom_id res chain seq x y z
N MET A 1 -11.28 17.67 -14.84
CA MET A 1 -12.44 16.77 -14.81
C MET A 1 -12.96 16.60 -13.39
N LYS A 2 -14.23 16.20 -13.22
CA LYS A 2 -14.84 15.82 -11.94
C LYS A 2 -14.59 14.33 -11.66
N ILE A 3 -13.87 14.01 -10.58
CA ILE A 3 -13.52 12.64 -10.18
C ILE A 3 -14.12 12.31 -8.82
N LEU A 4 -14.90 11.23 -8.75
CA LEU A 4 -15.47 10.73 -7.50
C LEU A 4 -14.66 9.54 -7.00
N LEU A 5 -14.08 9.66 -5.81
CA LEU A 5 -13.44 8.54 -5.11
C LEU A 5 -14.47 7.86 -4.21
N VAL A 6 -14.71 6.58 -4.40
CA VAL A 6 -15.57 5.76 -3.52
C VAL A 6 -14.68 4.82 -2.73
N THR A 7 -14.78 4.87 -1.40
CA THR A 7 -13.86 4.17 -0.49
C THR A 7 -14.54 3.78 0.81
N PRO A 8 -14.11 2.70 1.50
CA PRO A 8 -14.52 2.45 2.87
C PRO A 8 -14.10 3.59 3.80
N ALA A 9 -14.89 3.81 4.86
CA ALA A 9 -14.48 4.62 5.99
C ALA A 9 -13.40 3.90 6.81
N HIS A 10 -12.32 4.60 7.15
CA HIS A 10 -11.29 4.12 8.06
C HIS A 10 -11.12 5.13 9.21
N PRO A 11 -11.68 4.86 10.41
CA PRO A 11 -11.75 5.84 11.48
C PRO A 11 -10.36 6.31 11.95
N HIS A 12 -9.35 5.44 11.94
CA HIS A 12 -8.01 5.75 12.43
C HIS A 12 -7.07 6.36 11.38
N LEU A 13 -7.43 6.31 10.09
CA LEU A 13 -6.52 6.71 9.03
C LEU A 13 -6.73 8.15 8.55
N THR A 14 -7.84 8.82 8.88
CA THR A 14 -8.21 10.19 8.46
C THR A 14 -7.34 10.75 7.33
N LEU A 15 -6.38 11.64 7.57
CA LEU A 15 -5.50 12.26 6.55
C LEU A 15 -4.57 11.29 5.80
N TRP A 16 -4.17 10.20 6.43
CA TRP A 16 -3.24 9.19 5.94
C TRP A 16 -3.93 8.02 5.22
N GLN A 17 -5.25 8.04 5.15
CA GLN A 17 -6.01 7.11 4.34
C GLN A 17 -5.58 7.29 2.87
N PRO A 18 -5.23 6.21 2.13
CA PRO A 18 -4.71 6.31 0.77
C PRO A 18 -5.54 7.22 -0.15
N GLN A 19 -6.86 7.18 -0.05
CA GLN A 19 -7.76 7.95 -0.91
C GLN A 19 -7.74 9.46 -0.63
N ASN A 20 -7.34 9.90 0.57
CA ASN A 20 -7.05 11.32 0.80
C ASN A 20 -5.74 11.76 0.12
N LEU A 21 -4.75 10.86 0.05
CA LEU A 21 -3.51 11.08 -0.71
C LEU A 21 -3.79 11.13 -2.21
N TRP A 22 -4.66 10.23 -2.69
CA TRP A 22 -5.13 10.22 -4.07
C TRP A 22 -5.85 11.52 -4.43
N ARG A 23 -6.76 11.98 -3.56
CA ARG A 23 -7.44 13.27 -3.73
C ARG A 23 -6.46 14.42 -3.86
N ARG A 24 -5.46 14.51 -2.96
CA ARG A 24 -4.45 15.57 -3.06
C ARG A 24 -3.66 15.49 -4.37
N ALA A 25 -3.27 14.29 -4.79
CA ALA A 25 -2.54 14.10 -6.05
C ALA A 25 -3.38 14.52 -7.27
N LEU A 26 -4.66 14.17 -7.30
CA LEU A 26 -5.58 14.51 -8.39
C LEU A 26 -5.92 16.01 -8.41
N ILE A 27 -6.10 16.66 -7.26
CA ILE A 27 -6.26 18.11 -7.17
C ILE A 27 -5.00 18.82 -7.71
N ASN A 28 -3.80 18.34 -7.34
CA ASN A 28 -2.54 18.86 -7.87
C ASN A 28 -2.35 18.64 -9.39
N LEU A 29 -3.19 17.81 -10.02
CA LEU A 29 -3.26 17.62 -11.47
C LEU A 29 -4.37 18.48 -12.11
N GLY A 30 -5.03 19.37 -11.36
CA GLY A 30 -6.06 20.26 -11.87
C GLY A 30 -7.44 19.59 -12.00
N HIS A 31 -7.77 18.67 -11.10
CA HIS A 31 -9.08 17.99 -11.10
C HIS A 31 -9.92 18.35 -9.86
N SER A 32 -11.23 18.42 -10.06
CA SER A 32 -12.20 18.56 -8.98
C SER A 32 -12.49 17.18 -8.42
N VAL A 33 -12.24 16.97 -7.13
CA VAL A 33 -12.29 15.62 -6.53
C VAL A 33 -13.17 15.59 -5.29
N ASN A 34 -14.17 14.71 -5.31
CA ASN A 34 -15.02 14.41 -4.17
C ASN A 34 -14.73 13.00 -3.63
N ILE A 35 -14.92 12.78 -2.33
CA ILE A 35 -14.75 11.47 -1.69
C ILE A 35 -16.08 11.05 -1.06
N PHE A 36 -16.61 9.92 -1.51
CA PHE A 36 -17.72 9.24 -0.87
C PHE A 36 -17.19 8.10 0.00
N ARG A 37 -17.47 8.16 1.30
CA ARG A 37 -17.08 7.12 2.27
C ARG A 37 -18.25 6.18 2.52
N LEU A 38 -18.03 4.89 2.27
CA LEU A 38 -18.98 3.83 2.58
C LEU A 38 -19.05 3.61 4.09
N THR A 39 -20.26 3.50 4.62
CA THR A 39 -20.56 3.10 6.00
C THR A 39 -21.07 1.66 6.04
N ASP A 40 -21.37 1.11 7.21
CA ASP A 40 -21.95 -0.24 7.31
C ASP A 40 -23.42 -0.29 6.82
N ASN A 41 -24.09 0.85 6.64
CA ASN A 41 -25.47 0.91 6.15
C ASN A 41 -25.52 0.93 4.61
N LYS A 42 -25.69 -0.27 4.03
CA LYS A 42 -25.67 -0.52 2.59
C LYS A 42 -26.75 0.25 1.81
N TRP A 43 -27.97 0.31 2.35
CA TRP A 43 -29.09 1.01 1.69
C TRP A 43 -28.82 2.51 1.63
N LEU A 44 -28.34 3.08 2.74
CA LEU A 44 -27.97 4.49 2.82
C LEU A 44 -26.81 4.84 1.89
N ASN A 45 -25.79 3.98 1.81
CA ASN A 45 -24.69 4.13 0.85
C ASN A 45 -25.22 4.22 -0.57
N ARG A 46 -26.13 3.32 -0.96
CA ARG A 46 -26.70 3.29 -2.31
C ARG A 46 -27.48 4.54 -2.64
N PHE A 47 -28.40 4.93 -1.77
CA PHE A 47 -29.22 6.12 -1.98
C PHE A 47 -28.35 7.39 -2.07
N LYS A 48 -27.43 7.59 -1.11
CA LYS A 48 -26.58 8.78 -1.06
C LYS A 48 -25.58 8.83 -2.20
N LEU A 49 -24.98 7.70 -2.58
CA LEU A 49 -24.03 7.66 -3.70
C LEU A 49 -24.75 7.96 -5.02
N HIS A 50 -25.93 7.36 -5.24
CA HIS A 50 -26.71 7.63 -6.44
C HIS A 50 -27.11 9.11 -6.54
N ARG A 51 -27.61 9.70 -5.44
CA ARG A 51 -27.92 11.14 -5.37
C ARG A 51 -26.69 12.00 -5.64
N LEU A 52 -25.52 11.63 -5.12
CA LEU A 52 -24.27 12.37 -5.37
C LEU A 52 -23.83 12.27 -6.84
N ILE A 53 -23.92 11.09 -7.44
CA ILE A 53 -23.58 10.90 -8.87
C ILE A 53 -24.49 11.76 -9.74
N ASN A 54 -25.80 11.76 -9.50
CA ASN A 54 -26.76 12.51 -10.33
C ASN A 54 -26.62 14.04 -10.14
N SER A 55 -26.34 14.51 -8.91
CA SER A 55 -26.23 15.95 -8.64
C SER A 55 -24.87 16.55 -8.96
N TRP A 56 -23.79 15.78 -8.83
CA TRP A 56 -22.43 16.26 -9.05
C TRP A 56 -21.88 15.91 -10.44
N GLU A 57 -22.45 14.88 -11.08
CA GLU A 57 -22.10 14.41 -12.43
C GLU A 57 -20.59 14.14 -12.61
N PRO A 58 -20.03 13.17 -11.88
CA PRO A 58 -18.63 12.81 -12.05
C PRO A 58 -18.36 12.25 -13.45
N GLN A 59 -17.31 12.74 -14.09
CA GLN A 59 -16.82 12.20 -15.37
C GLN A 59 -16.07 10.88 -15.17
N GLN A 60 -15.51 10.66 -13.98
CA GLN A 60 -14.80 9.44 -13.65
C GLN A 60 -15.08 9.04 -12.19
N ILE A 61 -15.34 7.75 -11.99
CA ILE A 61 -15.53 7.17 -10.66
C ILE A 61 -14.40 6.18 -10.39
N PHE A 62 -13.67 6.40 -9.29
CA PHE A 62 -12.58 5.54 -8.82
C PHE A 62 -13.07 4.78 -7.58
N PHE A 63 -13.24 3.48 -7.73
CA PHE A 63 -13.75 2.62 -6.68
C PHE A 63 -12.62 1.83 -6.04
N SER A 64 -12.35 2.11 -4.78
CA SER A 64 -11.38 1.39 -3.96
C SER A 64 -12.15 0.53 -2.95
N ALA A 65 -12.10 -0.80 -3.15
CA ALA A 65 -12.62 -1.90 -2.33
C ALA A 65 -13.06 -1.56 -0.88
N GLY A 66 -14.23 -2.06 -0.47
CA GLY A 66 -14.87 -1.83 0.83
C GLY A 66 -16.27 -2.43 0.91
N LYS A 67 -16.57 -3.09 2.03
CA LYS A 67 -17.70 -4.03 2.23
C LYS A 67 -19.05 -3.52 1.68
N ASP A 68 -19.55 -4.33 0.76
CA ASP A 68 -20.94 -4.56 0.39
C ASP A 68 -21.80 -3.38 -0.10
N ILE A 69 -22.06 -3.48 -1.41
CA ILE A 69 -23.13 -2.91 -2.25
C ILE A 69 -22.79 -1.55 -2.87
N ILE A 70 -22.85 -1.49 -4.21
CA ILE A 70 -23.86 -0.80 -5.03
C ILE A 70 -23.94 -1.47 -6.39
N LEU A 71 -25.11 -1.41 -7.03
CA LEU A 71 -25.31 -1.82 -8.42
C LEU A 71 -24.16 -1.31 -9.31
N PRO A 72 -23.83 -2.02 -10.39
CA PRO A 72 -22.76 -1.62 -11.29
C PRO A 72 -22.89 -0.16 -11.69
N ILE A 73 -21.87 0.63 -11.35
CA ILE A 73 -21.84 2.05 -11.70
C ILE A 73 -21.08 2.15 -13.02
N LYS A 74 -21.77 2.66 -14.05
CA LYS A 74 -21.17 2.88 -15.38
C LYS A 74 -19.90 3.75 -15.23
N HIS A 75 -18.92 3.51 -16.10
CA HIS A 75 -17.65 4.27 -16.15
C HIS A 75 -16.76 4.17 -14.89
N THR A 76 -16.89 3.11 -14.09
CA THR A 76 -16.04 2.92 -12.91
C THR A 76 -14.65 2.38 -13.28
N VAL A 77 -13.62 2.87 -12.58
CA VAL A 77 -12.30 2.25 -12.50
C VAL A 77 -12.18 1.56 -11.15
N PHE A 78 -11.97 0.25 -11.16
CA PHE A 78 -11.96 -0.58 -9.97
C PHE A 78 -10.52 -0.87 -9.53
N PHE A 79 -10.16 -0.47 -8.31
CA PHE A 79 -8.83 -0.67 -7.75
C PHE A 79 -8.83 -1.96 -6.92
N SER A 80 -8.07 -2.96 -7.37
CA SER A 80 -7.98 -4.29 -6.77
C SER A 80 -6.63 -4.47 -6.07
N GLY A 81 -6.66 -4.40 -4.74
CA GLY A 81 -5.49 -4.53 -3.88
C GLY A 81 -5.13 -5.96 -3.47
N VAL A 82 -5.95 -6.95 -3.83
CA VAL A 82 -5.82 -8.37 -3.46
C VAL A 82 -6.31 -9.26 -4.62
N PRO A 83 -5.95 -10.56 -4.65
CA PRO A 83 -6.54 -11.49 -5.60
C PRO A 83 -8.06 -11.49 -5.56
N TYR A 84 -8.73 -11.71 -6.70
CA TYR A 84 -10.21 -11.72 -6.78
C TYR A 84 -10.86 -12.69 -5.78
N ARG A 85 -10.23 -13.83 -5.49
CA ARG A 85 -10.72 -14.84 -4.52
C ARG A 85 -10.82 -14.33 -3.08
N MET A 86 -10.19 -13.19 -2.78
CA MET A 86 -10.24 -12.53 -1.47
C MET A 86 -11.25 -11.37 -1.44
N LEU A 87 -11.92 -11.09 -2.57
CA LEU A 87 -12.93 -10.05 -2.67
C LEU A 87 -14.32 -10.60 -2.39
N SER A 88 -15.21 -9.74 -1.92
CA SER A 88 -16.63 -10.07 -1.82
C SER A 88 -17.27 -10.29 -3.21
N ARG A 89 -18.45 -10.91 -3.22
CA ARG A 89 -19.25 -11.06 -4.45
C ARG A 89 -19.56 -9.70 -5.10
N SER A 90 -19.87 -8.69 -4.30
CA SER A 90 -20.21 -7.35 -4.78
C SER A 90 -19.02 -6.64 -5.43
N GLU A 91 -17.85 -6.73 -4.82
CA GLU A 91 -16.59 -6.21 -5.39
C GLU A 91 -16.22 -6.93 -6.68
N THR A 92 -16.41 -8.25 -6.73
CA THR A 92 -16.16 -9.05 -7.92
C THR A 92 -17.03 -8.60 -9.09
N VAL A 93 -18.34 -8.45 -8.87
CA VAL A 93 -19.29 -7.96 -9.89
C VAL A 93 -18.93 -6.55 -10.35
N THR A 94 -18.57 -5.66 -9.40
CA THR A 94 -18.15 -4.29 -9.72
C THR A 94 -16.92 -4.27 -10.62
N GLY A 95 -15.89 -5.08 -10.29
CA GLY A 95 -14.68 -5.19 -11.09
C GLY A 95 -14.93 -5.74 -12.50
N LEU A 96 -15.81 -6.75 -12.64
CA LEU A 96 -16.14 -7.33 -13.95
C LEU A 96 -16.86 -6.34 -14.87
N GLN A 97 -17.65 -5.42 -14.30
CA GLN A 97 -18.40 -4.42 -15.06
C GLN A 97 -17.68 -3.07 -15.19
N ALA A 98 -16.52 -2.92 -14.55
CA ALA A 98 -15.70 -1.72 -14.62
C ALA A 98 -15.19 -1.46 -16.05
N LYS A 99 -14.97 -0.19 -16.37
CA LYS A 99 -14.24 0.22 -17.59
C LYS A 99 -12.81 -0.32 -17.56
N LEU A 100 -12.19 -0.30 -16.38
CA LEU A 100 -10.83 -0.74 -16.16
C LEU A 100 -10.68 -1.26 -14.74
N VAL A 101 -10.01 -2.42 -14.61
CA VAL A 101 -9.49 -2.89 -13.34
C VAL A 101 -8.01 -2.51 -13.21
N VAL A 102 -7.65 -1.86 -12.11
CA VAL A 102 -6.27 -1.52 -11.77
C VAL A 102 -5.81 -2.41 -10.64
N ALA A 103 -4.84 -3.28 -10.91
CA ALA A 103 -4.30 -4.23 -9.93
C ALA A 103 -2.88 -3.84 -9.47
N ASN A 104 -2.51 -4.31 -8.27
CA ASN A 104 -1.17 -4.16 -7.70
C ASN A 104 -0.12 -5.14 -8.25
N ASP A 105 -0.56 -6.21 -8.90
CA ASP A 105 0.30 -7.29 -9.36
C ASP A 105 -0.13 -7.72 -10.79
N PRO A 106 0.81 -7.90 -11.72
CA PRO A 106 0.55 -8.44 -13.05
C PRO A 106 -0.28 -9.73 -13.07
N ALA A 107 -0.04 -10.66 -12.14
CA ALA A 107 -0.80 -11.89 -12.04
C ALA A 107 -2.27 -11.63 -11.68
N HIS A 108 -2.54 -10.62 -10.85
CA HIS A 108 -3.92 -10.21 -10.54
C HIS A 108 -4.60 -9.56 -11.73
N ALA A 109 -3.93 -8.67 -12.47
CA ALA A 109 -4.47 -8.09 -13.70
C ALA A 109 -4.84 -9.18 -14.71
N LYS A 110 -3.94 -10.16 -14.93
CA LYS A 110 -4.20 -11.31 -15.80
C LYS A 110 -5.38 -12.16 -15.30
N SER A 111 -5.50 -12.35 -13.99
CA SER A 111 -6.63 -13.07 -13.39
C SER A 111 -7.97 -12.39 -13.63
N TRP A 112 -8.01 -11.05 -13.62
CA TRP A 112 -9.22 -10.28 -13.92
C TRP A 112 -9.66 -10.44 -15.37
N LEU A 113 -8.71 -10.36 -16.32
CA LEU A 113 -8.99 -10.61 -17.75
C LEU A 113 -9.55 -12.02 -17.99
N LYS A 114 -8.92 -13.05 -17.40
CA LYS A 114 -9.39 -14.45 -17.49
C LYS A 114 -10.80 -14.65 -16.93
N ARG A 115 -11.26 -13.77 -16.04
CA ARG A 115 -12.59 -13.83 -15.44
C ARG A 115 -13.64 -13.01 -16.19
N GLY A 116 -13.26 -12.35 -17.28
CA GLY A 116 -14.16 -11.57 -18.13
C GLY A 116 -14.22 -10.07 -17.80
N ALA A 117 -13.25 -9.53 -17.03
CA ALA A 117 -13.13 -8.07 -16.93
C ALA A 117 -12.81 -7.49 -18.31
N LYS A 118 -13.52 -6.41 -18.70
CA LYS A 118 -13.35 -5.76 -20.00
C LYS A 118 -11.90 -5.38 -20.27
N GLN A 119 -11.24 -4.82 -19.26
CA GLN A 119 -9.82 -4.47 -19.28
C GLN A 119 -9.23 -4.56 -17.89
N ALA A 120 -7.95 -4.93 -17.79
CA ALA A 120 -7.20 -4.86 -16.55
C ALA A 120 -5.73 -4.52 -16.82
N ILE A 121 -5.17 -3.65 -15.97
CA ILE A 121 -3.74 -3.30 -16.00
C ILE A 121 -3.11 -3.52 -14.63
N CYS A 122 -1.79 -3.73 -14.62
CA CYS A 122 -1.00 -3.58 -13.42
C CYS A 122 -0.43 -2.17 -13.35
N LEU A 123 -0.97 -1.36 -12.44
CA LEU A 123 -0.40 -0.09 -12.03
C LEU A 123 -0.52 -0.06 -10.51
N PRO A 124 0.60 -0.20 -9.76
CA PRO A 124 0.51 -0.33 -8.32
C PRO A 124 -0.20 0.88 -7.73
N ILE A 125 -1.29 0.57 -7.03
CA ILE A 125 -2.16 1.53 -6.33
C ILE A 125 -1.45 2.08 -5.09
N SER A 126 -0.34 1.43 -4.70
CA SER A 126 0.60 1.86 -3.68
C SER A 126 1.64 2.81 -4.29
N ALA A 127 1.83 3.96 -3.64
CA ALA A 127 2.80 4.99 -4.00
C ALA A 127 2.96 5.93 -2.80
N ILE A 128 3.75 6.98 -2.95
CA ILE A 128 3.96 7.97 -1.88
C ILE A 128 3.28 9.30 -2.17
N ASP A 129 3.03 10.01 -1.09
CA ASP A 129 2.90 11.45 -1.12
C ASP A 129 4.15 12.09 -0.50
N PRO A 130 4.99 12.79 -1.28
CA PRO A 130 6.25 13.38 -0.80
C PRO A 130 6.09 14.40 0.34
N LYS A 131 4.90 15.00 0.52
CA LYS A 131 4.67 15.94 1.62
C LYS A 131 4.53 15.23 2.97
N LEU A 132 4.00 14.00 2.96
CA LEU A 132 3.73 13.22 4.17
C LEU A 132 4.78 12.13 4.40
N HIS A 133 5.15 11.41 3.35
CA HIS A 133 6.17 10.37 3.38
C HIS A 133 7.51 11.00 3.08
N ARG A 134 8.21 11.40 4.13
CA ARG A 134 9.52 12.05 4.08
C ARG A 134 10.28 11.81 5.38
N PRO A 135 11.61 11.89 5.39
CA PRO A 135 12.38 11.80 6.62
C PRO A 135 11.91 12.85 7.65
N THR A 136 11.93 12.45 8.91
CA THR A 136 11.70 13.31 10.07
C THR A 136 12.88 13.18 11.04
N PRO A 137 13.11 14.15 11.94
CA PRO A 137 14.10 13.98 12.99
C PRO A 137 13.86 12.69 13.77
N PRO A 138 14.89 11.85 14.00
CA PRO A 138 14.75 10.64 14.80
C PRO A 138 14.22 10.95 16.20
N LEU A 139 13.34 10.10 16.72
CA LEU A 139 12.76 10.25 18.05
C LEU A 139 13.24 9.11 18.96
N PRO A 140 13.86 9.41 20.13
CA PRO A 140 14.41 8.38 21.02
C PRO A 140 13.44 7.26 21.39
N ARG A 141 12.15 7.59 21.67
CA ARG A 141 11.11 6.58 21.98
C ARG A 141 10.88 5.54 20.89
N TYR A 142 11.15 5.87 19.62
CA TYR A 142 10.99 4.96 18.49
C TYR A 142 12.30 4.34 18.02
N GLN A 143 13.41 4.63 18.69
CA GLN A 143 14.70 4.07 18.33
C GLN A 143 14.68 2.55 18.42
N ALA A 144 15.16 1.89 17.36
CA ALA A 144 15.27 0.44 17.24
C ALA A 144 16.30 0.07 16.16
N ASP A 145 16.94 -1.08 16.31
CA ASP A 145 17.79 -1.65 15.28
C ASP A 145 16.95 -2.08 14.09
N VAL A 146 15.84 -2.77 14.40
CA VAL A 146 14.96 -3.35 13.39
C VAL A 146 13.51 -3.05 13.74
N VAL A 147 12.72 -2.63 12.75
CA VAL A 147 11.28 -2.42 12.91
C VAL A 147 10.49 -3.18 11.86
N PHE A 148 9.30 -3.63 12.25
CA PHE A 148 8.26 -4.06 11.31
C PHE A 148 6.97 -3.28 11.59
N ILE A 149 6.29 -2.82 10.54
CA ILE A 149 4.97 -2.19 10.65
C ILE A 149 3.97 -2.83 9.67
N GLY A 150 3.06 -3.65 10.21
CA GLY A 150 2.02 -4.29 9.41
C GLY A 150 1.21 -5.33 10.21
N GLY A 151 0.28 -6.02 9.53
CA GLY A 151 -0.48 -7.08 10.17
C GLY A 151 0.41 -8.26 10.57
N LEU A 152 0.35 -8.65 11.85
CA LEU A 152 1.13 -9.76 12.42
C LEU A 152 0.37 -11.08 12.28
N SER A 153 0.27 -11.59 11.04
CA SER A 153 -0.26 -12.94 10.81
C SER A 153 0.58 -14.01 11.51
N LEU A 154 0.01 -15.18 11.79
CA LEU A 154 0.73 -16.31 12.39
C LEU A 154 2.06 -16.63 11.67
N GLU A 155 2.10 -16.59 10.34
CA GLU A 155 3.33 -16.80 9.57
C GLU A 155 4.41 -15.74 9.84
N ARG A 156 4.01 -14.46 9.95
CA ARG A 156 4.93 -13.37 10.28
C ARG A 156 5.42 -13.48 11.71
N GLN A 157 4.56 -13.88 12.64
CA GLN A 157 4.96 -14.12 14.03
C GLN A 157 6.01 -15.22 14.11
N LYS A 158 5.85 -16.33 13.37
CA LYS A 158 6.86 -17.41 13.27
C LYS A 158 8.20 -16.89 12.72
N LEU A 159 8.18 -15.99 11.75
CA LEU A 159 9.41 -15.35 11.25
C LEU A 159 10.10 -14.51 12.34
N PHE A 160 9.35 -13.68 13.07
CA PHE A 160 9.92 -12.80 14.10
C PHE A 160 10.39 -13.54 15.34
N GLN A 161 9.77 -14.68 15.69
CA GLN A 161 10.27 -15.57 16.74
C GLN A 161 11.68 -16.10 16.43
N LYS A 162 12.02 -16.30 15.15
CA LYS A 162 13.38 -16.68 14.76
C LYS A 162 14.38 -15.55 14.95
N LEU A 163 13.95 -14.29 14.77
CA LEU A 163 14.79 -13.11 14.99
C LEU A 163 15.05 -12.84 16.48
N MET A 164 14.15 -13.25 17.38
CA MET A 164 14.34 -13.14 18.83
C MET A 164 15.59 -13.87 19.36
N LYS A 165 16.13 -14.82 18.59
CA LYS A 165 17.38 -15.52 18.94
C LYS A 165 18.62 -14.63 18.74
N SER A 166 18.48 -13.50 18.05
CA SER A 166 19.56 -12.53 17.84
C SER A 166 19.47 -11.38 18.86
N LYS A 167 20.62 -10.86 19.30
CA LYS A 167 20.72 -9.73 20.24
C LYS A 167 20.44 -8.39 19.53
N ILE A 168 19.26 -8.25 18.94
CA ILE A 168 18.83 -7.03 18.23
C ILE A 168 17.68 -6.34 18.97
N ASN A 169 17.66 -5.01 18.97
CA ASN A 169 16.49 -4.24 19.40
C ASN A 169 15.43 -4.24 18.29
N LEU A 170 14.57 -5.26 18.30
CA LEU A 170 13.44 -5.42 17.37
C LEU A 170 12.16 -4.83 17.97
N LYS A 171 11.43 -4.02 17.20
CA LYS A 171 10.07 -3.55 17.55
C LYS A 171 9.04 -3.91 16.48
N LEU A 172 7.91 -4.45 16.92
CA LEU A 172 6.80 -4.85 16.06
C LEU A 172 5.60 -3.93 16.28
N TYR A 173 5.14 -3.31 15.20
CA TYR A 173 3.95 -2.46 15.22
C TYR A 173 2.90 -3.00 14.23
N GLY A 174 1.63 -2.85 14.59
CA GLY A 174 0.52 -3.13 13.67
C GLY A 174 -0.60 -3.94 14.30
N THR A 175 -1.50 -4.42 13.45
CA THR A 175 -2.69 -5.14 13.88
C THR A 175 -2.41 -6.63 14.08
N LEU A 176 -3.29 -7.30 14.81
CA LEU A 176 -3.34 -8.76 14.98
C LEU A 176 -4.53 -9.29 14.16
N PRO A 177 -4.37 -9.66 12.88
CA PRO A 177 -5.50 -10.11 12.05
C PRO A 177 -6.22 -11.33 12.63
N ASP A 178 -5.45 -12.20 13.29
CA ASP A 178 -5.94 -13.43 13.90
C ASP A 178 -6.38 -13.23 15.37
N GLY A 179 -6.34 -11.99 15.89
CA GLY A 179 -6.61 -11.67 17.30
C GLY A 179 -5.57 -12.23 18.30
N PHE A 180 -4.55 -12.93 17.81
CA PHE A 180 -3.57 -13.64 18.61
C PHE A 180 -2.17 -13.03 18.49
N LEU A 181 -1.47 -12.91 19.63
CA LEU A 181 -0.06 -12.57 19.72
C LEU A 181 0.69 -13.67 20.48
N ALA A 182 1.71 -14.26 19.84
CA ALA A 182 2.57 -15.26 20.45
C ALA A 182 3.21 -14.71 21.74
N PRO A 183 3.19 -15.45 22.87
CA PRO A 183 3.73 -14.98 24.14
C PRO A 183 5.17 -14.48 24.06
N SER A 184 6.01 -15.13 23.25
CA SER A 184 7.42 -14.77 23.04
C SER A 184 7.63 -13.41 22.35
N LEU A 185 6.60 -12.82 21.74
CA LEU A 185 6.67 -11.54 21.05
C LEU A 185 6.11 -10.38 21.90
N LYS A 186 5.54 -10.65 23.08
CA LYS A 186 4.90 -9.64 23.93
C LYS A 186 5.83 -8.49 24.29
N SER A 187 7.10 -8.79 24.59
CA SER A 187 8.10 -7.77 25.00
C SER A 187 8.51 -6.82 23.88
N ILE A 188 8.35 -7.21 22.61
CA ILE A 188 8.75 -6.42 21.44
C ILE A 188 7.56 -5.87 20.64
N TYR A 189 6.34 -6.25 21.01
CA TYR A 189 5.12 -5.74 20.38
C TYR A 189 4.74 -4.39 20.98
N ALA A 190 4.65 -3.39 20.12
CA ALA A 190 4.40 -1.99 20.48
C ALA A 190 3.01 -1.49 20.01
N GLY A 191 2.10 -2.41 19.69
CA GLY A 191 0.71 -2.06 19.36
C GLY A 191 0.48 -1.57 17.92
N PRO A 192 -0.77 -1.24 17.57
CA PRO A 192 -1.11 -0.69 16.27
C PRO A 192 -0.66 0.77 16.15
N VAL A 193 -0.28 1.18 14.94
CA VAL A 193 0.18 2.54 14.64
C VAL A 193 -0.38 3.03 13.31
N TRP A 194 -0.61 4.34 13.24
CA TRP A 194 -1.21 5.00 12.08
C TRP A 194 -0.58 6.36 11.81
N GLY A 195 -0.77 6.82 10.58
CA GLY A 195 -0.43 8.16 10.14
C GLY A 195 1.02 8.60 10.41
N LYS A 196 1.19 9.83 10.94
CA LYS A 196 2.51 10.46 11.10
C LYS A 196 3.49 9.62 11.93
N THR A 197 2.98 8.84 12.88
CA THR A 197 3.77 7.95 13.73
C THR A 197 4.54 6.91 12.92
N ILE A 198 3.97 6.41 11.82
CA ILE A 198 4.65 5.47 10.92
C ILE A 198 5.92 6.11 10.33
N THR A 199 5.82 7.35 9.88
CA THR A 199 6.96 8.09 9.29
C THR A 199 8.05 8.34 10.33
N GLN A 200 7.65 8.67 11.57
CA GLN A 200 8.55 8.86 12.70
C GLN A 200 9.28 7.57 13.09
N ILE A 201 8.58 6.43 13.11
CA ILE A 201 9.18 5.12 13.40
C ILE A 201 10.21 4.76 12.33
N TYR A 202 9.87 4.88 11.04
CA TYR A 202 10.83 4.62 9.97
C TYR A 202 12.05 5.54 10.02
N SER A 203 11.86 6.82 10.35
CA SER A 203 12.97 7.76 10.51
C SER A 203 13.86 7.48 11.74
N SER A 204 13.39 6.66 12.69
CA SER A 204 14.08 6.35 13.94
C SER A 204 14.69 4.95 13.99
N CYS A 205 14.55 4.15 12.94
CA CYS A 205 15.08 2.78 12.88
C CYS A 205 16.34 2.67 12.02
N SER A 206 17.18 1.67 12.29
CA SER A 206 18.28 1.32 11.40
C SER A 206 17.81 0.53 10.17
N ILE A 207 16.94 -0.48 10.37
CA ILE A 207 16.43 -1.38 9.33
C ILE A 207 14.91 -1.51 9.45
N ALA A 208 14.19 -1.34 8.35
CA ALA A 208 12.75 -1.59 8.27
C ALA A 208 12.46 -2.85 7.44
N LEU A 209 11.79 -3.82 8.06
CA LEU A 209 11.45 -5.10 7.45
C LEU A 209 10.16 -4.99 6.61
N ASN A 210 10.20 -5.56 5.41
CA ASN A 210 9.05 -5.68 4.54
C ASN A 210 8.86 -7.11 3.99
N PRO A 211 8.34 -8.05 4.81
CA PRO A 211 7.85 -9.33 4.33
C PRO A 211 6.59 -9.12 3.48
N VAL A 212 6.79 -9.01 2.16
CA VAL A 212 5.72 -8.84 1.17
C VAL A 212 4.77 -10.04 1.24
N PRO A 213 3.44 -9.82 1.27
CA PRO A 213 2.47 -10.91 1.33
C PRO A 213 2.67 -11.93 0.20
N PRO A 214 2.53 -13.26 0.47
CA PRO A 214 2.74 -14.30 -0.54
C PRO A 214 1.88 -14.13 -1.79
N HIS A 215 0.67 -13.59 -1.64
CA HIS A 215 -0.26 -13.33 -2.73
C HIS A 215 0.13 -12.15 -3.63
N MET A 216 1.26 -11.48 -3.39
CA MET A 216 1.86 -10.47 -4.26
C MET A 216 3.23 -10.97 -4.73
N PRO A 217 3.29 -11.91 -5.70
CA PRO A 217 4.56 -12.49 -6.14
C PRO A 217 5.46 -11.49 -6.87
N THR A 218 4.88 -10.55 -7.62
CA THR A 218 5.62 -9.59 -8.45
C THR A 218 5.23 -8.13 -8.17
N GLY A 219 4.20 -7.93 -7.34
CA GLY A 219 3.76 -6.65 -6.83
C GLY A 219 4.41 -6.27 -5.49
N GLY A 220 3.74 -5.41 -4.75
CA GLY A 220 4.20 -4.94 -3.44
C GLY A 220 3.08 -4.25 -2.67
N ASN A 221 3.34 -4.02 -1.39
CA ASN A 221 2.43 -3.31 -0.49
C ASN A 221 2.79 -1.81 -0.39
N LEU A 222 2.06 -1.06 0.43
CA LEU A 222 2.35 0.34 0.73
C LEU A 222 3.80 0.53 1.24
N ARG A 223 4.27 -0.37 2.11
CA ARG A 223 5.61 -0.28 2.75
C ARG A 223 6.75 -0.31 1.74
N THR A 224 6.56 -1.00 0.62
CA THR A 224 7.49 -1.05 -0.51
C THR A 224 7.97 0.34 -0.92
N PHE A 225 7.07 1.32 -0.88
CA PHE A 225 7.35 2.71 -1.26
C PHE A 225 7.49 3.63 -0.05
N GLU A 226 6.71 3.43 1.02
CA GLU A 226 6.74 4.31 2.19
C GLU A 226 8.06 4.22 2.97
N ILE A 227 8.67 3.02 3.09
CA ILE A 227 9.92 2.84 3.83
C ILE A 227 11.05 3.67 3.19
N PRO A 228 11.38 3.49 1.89
CA PRO A 228 12.42 4.32 1.26
C PRO A 228 12.09 5.81 1.29
N ALA A 229 10.82 6.20 1.21
CA ALA A 229 10.43 7.61 1.22
C ALA A 229 10.66 8.29 2.57
N CYS A 230 10.65 7.52 3.66
CA CYS A 230 11.03 8.01 4.98
C CYS A 230 12.56 8.00 5.20
N GLY A 231 13.36 7.63 4.19
CA GLY A 231 14.82 7.54 4.28
C GLY A 231 15.32 6.29 5.02
N ALA A 232 14.45 5.35 5.33
CA ALA A 232 14.81 4.13 6.03
C ALA A 232 15.37 3.07 5.08
N PHE A 233 16.31 2.27 5.57
CA PHE A 233 16.84 1.12 4.84
C PHE A 233 15.80 -0.01 4.82
N GLN A 234 15.36 -0.40 3.63
CA GLN A 234 14.37 -1.47 3.45
C GLN A 234 15.05 -2.82 3.22
N LEU A 235 14.68 -3.79 4.06
CA LEU A 235 15.02 -5.21 3.88
C LEU A 235 13.72 -5.99 3.62
N ALA A 236 13.50 -6.40 2.37
CA ALA A 236 12.25 -6.98 1.89
C ALA A 236 12.39 -8.43 1.44
N SER A 237 11.30 -9.19 1.41
CA SER A 237 11.33 -10.59 0.91
C SER A 237 11.33 -10.69 -0.62
N ARG A 238 10.97 -9.60 -1.33
CA ARG A 238 10.93 -9.49 -2.79
C ARG A 238 10.65 -8.05 -3.21
N THR A 239 10.87 -7.75 -4.49
CA THR A 239 10.44 -6.52 -5.13
C THR A 239 10.23 -6.74 -6.62
N ASN A 240 9.44 -5.89 -7.26
CA ASN A 240 9.44 -5.77 -8.71
C ASN A 240 10.76 -5.09 -9.16
N PRO A 241 11.53 -5.69 -10.09
CA PRO A 241 12.79 -5.11 -10.56
C PRO A 241 12.59 -3.78 -11.30
N ASN A 242 11.39 -3.52 -11.84
CA ASN A 242 11.06 -2.24 -12.47
C ASN A 242 10.78 -1.13 -11.45
N TRP A 243 10.58 -1.46 -10.17
CA TRP A 243 10.37 -0.47 -9.12
C TRP A 243 11.67 -0.16 -8.39
N PHE A 244 12.37 -1.20 -7.96
CA PHE A 244 13.64 -1.04 -7.24
C PHE A 244 14.68 -2.07 -7.68
N VAL A 245 15.93 -1.63 -7.75
CA VAL A 245 17.10 -2.48 -8.01
C VAL A 245 17.63 -3.02 -6.69
N SER A 246 17.59 -4.34 -6.52
CA SER A 246 18.11 -5.02 -5.33
C SER A 246 19.59 -4.73 -5.12
N SER A 247 20.01 -4.60 -3.85
CA SER A 247 21.36 -4.29 -3.39
C SER A 247 21.89 -2.90 -3.79
N ARG A 248 21.10 -2.12 -4.54
CA ARG A 248 21.40 -0.72 -4.88
C ARG A 248 20.45 0.25 -4.19
N GLU A 249 19.15 -0.04 -4.21
CA GLU A 249 18.09 0.88 -3.73
C GLU A 249 17.33 0.31 -2.52
N ILE A 250 17.21 -1.02 -2.46
CA ILE A 250 16.67 -1.79 -1.33
C ILE A 250 17.42 -3.12 -1.27
N VAL A 251 17.27 -3.89 -0.19
CA VAL A 251 17.86 -5.24 -0.10
C VAL A 251 16.79 -6.31 -0.02
N ILE A 252 16.97 -7.39 -0.77
CA ILE A 252 16.10 -8.56 -0.74
C ILE A 252 16.73 -9.69 0.06
N TYR A 253 15.96 -10.34 0.93
CA TYR A 253 16.34 -11.60 1.59
C TYR A 253 15.52 -12.78 1.07
N GLN A 254 16.09 -13.99 1.11
CA GLN A 254 15.46 -15.20 0.55
C GLN A 254 14.75 -16.04 1.62
N HIS A 255 15.37 -16.20 2.79
CA HIS A 255 14.87 -17.03 3.88
C HIS A 255 15.34 -16.49 5.23
N ALA A 256 14.88 -17.09 6.34
CA ALA A 256 15.18 -16.61 7.68
C ALA A 256 16.70 -16.54 8.01
N PRO A 257 17.53 -17.55 7.67
CA PRO A 257 18.98 -17.43 7.86
C PRO A 257 19.62 -16.25 7.11
N ASP A 258 19.26 -16.03 5.83
CA ASP A 258 19.75 -14.91 5.03
C ASP A 258 19.25 -13.56 5.56
N LEU A 259 17.99 -13.50 6.03
CA LEU A 259 17.47 -12.32 6.73
C LEU A 259 18.31 -11.97 7.96
N ILE A 260 18.63 -12.94 8.81
CA ILE A 260 19.43 -12.74 10.03
C ILE A 260 20.84 -12.26 9.64
N ALA A 261 21.49 -12.93 8.69
CA ALA A 261 22.82 -12.54 8.21
C ALA A 261 22.84 -11.12 7.64
N LYS A 262 21.82 -10.72 6.86
CA LYS A 262 21.70 -9.36 6.33
C LYS A 262 21.41 -8.32 7.40
N ILE A 263 20.57 -8.64 8.39
CA ILE A 263 20.35 -7.76 9.55
C ILE A 263 21.70 -7.49 10.23
N ASP A 264 22.44 -8.56 10.58
CA ASP A 264 23.72 -8.44 11.25
C ASP A 264 24.74 -7.62 10.43
N TYR A 265 24.90 -7.96 9.15
CA TYR A 265 25.78 -7.23 8.24
C TYR A 265 25.44 -5.74 8.17
N TYR A 266 24.18 -5.38 7.91
CA TYR A 266 23.81 -3.97 7.72
C TYR A 266 23.74 -3.19 9.03
N LEU A 267 23.64 -3.84 10.19
CA LEU A 267 23.83 -3.17 11.48
C LEU A 267 25.29 -2.77 11.69
N HIS A 268 26.24 -3.65 11.35
CA HIS A 268 27.68 -3.38 11.46
C HIS A 268 28.26 -2.54 10.31
N HIS A 269 27.53 -2.35 9.21
CA HIS A 269 27.96 -1.56 8.05
C HIS A 269 27.05 -0.35 7.78
N PRO A 270 27.01 0.66 8.68
CA PRO A 270 26.08 1.78 8.57
C PRO A 270 26.30 2.63 7.31
N GLN A 271 27.52 2.73 6.79
CA GLN A 271 27.79 3.48 5.56
C GLN A 271 27.16 2.81 4.34
N ALA A 272 27.35 1.49 4.17
CA ALA A 272 26.72 0.71 3.10
C ALA A 272 25.18 0.79 3.20
N ARG A 273 24.65 0.65 4.42
CA ARG A 273 23.21 0.79 4.73
C ARG A 273 22.66 2.15 4.29
N ARG A 274 23.32 3.24 4.69
CA ARG A 274 22.91 4.63 4.36
C ARG A 274 22.97 4.90 2.85
N LYS A 275 24.00 4.41 2.16
CA LYS A 275 24.14 4.54 0.70
C LYS A 275 22.95 3.93 -0.04
N ILE A 276 22.54 2.71 0.34
CA ILE A 276 21.38 2.03 -0.25
C ILE A 276 20.08 2.77 0.09
N ALA A 277 19.88 3.15 1.36
CA ALA A 277 18.68 3.88 1.78
C ALA A 277 18.51 5.21 1.04
N GLN A 278 19.61 5.95 0.83
CA GLN A 278 19.59 7.20 0.07
C GLN A 278 19.26 6.98 -1.42
N ALA A 279 19.77 5.91 -2.03
CA ALA A 279 19.41 5.56 -3.40
C ALA A 279 17.93 5.17 -3.52
N GLY A 280 17.39 4.37 -2.60
CA GLY A 280 15.97 4.05 -2.52
C GLY A 280 15.09 5.28 -2.32
N TYR A 281 15.51 6.21 -1.46
CA TYR A 281 14.84 7.51 -1.26
C TYR A 281 14.77 8.32 -2.57
N LYS A 282 15.89 8.46 -3.27
CA LYS A 282 15.93 9.16 -4.57
C LYS A 282 15.01 8.49 -5.58
N ARG A 283 15.06 7.15 -5.70
CA ARG A 283 14.21 6.38 -6.61
C ARG A 283 12.73 6.60 -6.35
N VAL A 284 12.28 6.47 -5.10
CA VAL A 284 10.84 6.57 -4.78
C VAL A 284 10.29 7.98 -4.96
N HIS A 285 11.05 9.02 -4.59
CA HIS A 285 10.65 10.42 -4.80
C HIS A 285 10.62 10.79 -6.28
N HIS A 286 11.53 10.21 -7.07
CA HIS A 286 11.51 10.36 -8.51
C HIS A 286 10.31 9.63 -9.12
N ASP A 287 10.15 8.31 -8.94
CA ASP A 287 9.29 7.49 -9.81
C ASP A 287 7.93 7.09 -9.22
N HIS A 288 7.77 7.13 -7.90
CA HIS A 288 6.71 6.38 -7.23
C HIS A 288 5.78 7.27 -6.42
N THR A 289 5.44 8.44 -6.94
CA THR A 289 4.48 9.36 -6.33
C THR A 289 3.06 9.13 -6.83
N TYR A 290 2.05 9.41 -6.00
CA TYR A 290 0.64 9.37 -6.42
C TYR A 290 0.37 10.29 -7.61
N LYS A 291 1.02 11.47 -7.67
CA LYS A 291 0.89 12.39 -8.82
C LYS A 291 1.30 11.70 -10.13
N LYS A 292 2.43 10.99 -10.16
CA LYS A 292 2.88 10.24 -11.35
C LYS A 292 1.93 9.07 -11.67
N ARG A 293 1.49 8.31 -10.64
CA ARG A 293 0.55 7.19 -10.83
C ARG A 293 -0.77 7.65 -11.45
N PHE A 294 -1.39 8.70 -10.90
CA PHE A 294 -2.66 9.20 -11.42
C PHE A 294 -2.54 9.88 -12.77
N LYS A 295 -1.43 10.59 -13.05
CA LYS A 295 -1.17 11.12 -14.39
C LYS A 295 -1.16 10.00 -15.43
N LEU A 296 -0.41 8.93 -15.17
CA LEU A 296 -0.35 7.78 -16.06
C LEU A 296 -1.70 7.07 -16.18
N LEU A 297 -2.40 6.84 -15.07
CA LEU A 297 -3.73 6.22 -15.08
C LEU A 297 -4.70 7.00 -15.96
N LEU A 298 -4.74 8.32 -15.83
CA LEU A 298 -5.64 9.17 -16.60
C LEU A 298 -5.30 9.18 -18.10
N GLN A 299 -4.01 9.15 -18.45
CA GLN A 299 -3.56 8.99 -19.84
C GLN A 299 -4.03 7.65 -20.41
N LEU A 300 -3.86 6.56 -19.66
CA LEU A 300 -4.35 5.24 -20.07
C LEU A 300 -5.87 5.23 -20.24
N LEU A 301 -6.61 5.85 -19.32
CA LEU A 301 -8.08 5.92 -19.39
C LEU A 301 -8.61 6.71 -20.60
N ALA A 302 -7.88 7.75 -21.02
CA ALA A 302 -8.19 8.54 -22.21
C ALA A 302 -7.88 7.77 -23.51
N ALA A 303 -6.87 6.91 -23.50
CA ALA A 303 -6.50 6.06 -24.63
C ALA A 303 -7.38 4.80 -24.77
N LEU A 304 -8.24 4.51 -23.79
CA LEU A 304 -9.15 3.37 -23.90
C LEU A 304 -10.18 3.63 -25.01
N PRO A 305 -10.44 2.64 -25.88
CA PRO A 305 -11.42 2.81 -26.95
C PRO A 305 -12.77 3.23 -26.35
N PRO A 306 -13.49 4.18 -26.98
CA PRO A 306 -14.86 4.48 -26.60
C PRO A 306 -15.66 3.18 -26.67
N HIS A 307 -16.35 2.84 -25.58
CA HIS A 307 -17.03 1.56 -25.44
C HIS A 307 -18.02 1.36 -26.60
N SER A 308 -17.82 0.28 -27.37
CA SER A 308 -18.87 -0.44 -28.11
C SER A 308 -19.85 -1.10 -27.14
#